data_AF-A0A5C3NMC3-F1
#
_entry.id   AF-A0A5C3NMC3-F1
#
_cell.length_a   1.000
_cell.length_b   1.000
_cell.length_c   1.000
_cell.angle_alpha   90.00
_cell.angle_beta   90.00
_cell.angle_gamma   90.00
#
_symmetry.space_group_name_H-M   'P 1'
#
loop_
_entity.id
_entity.type
_entity.pdbx_description
1 polymer ?
#
loop_
_entity_poly.entity_id
_entity_poly.type
_entity_poly.pdbx_seq_one_letter_code
_entity_poly.pdbx_strand_id
1 'polypeptide(L)'
;MRAFSIATILAAVAVAHALPFQRRTTLDVAATLEAQPRDDTATRALTATTIKTSSGKCLSVDPLSGDFRENLTPVTFADCDGSANQQWDVITAGKHQNTPGQANIVSTLTNACLNFDPRRAAGNQVLLFSCGGRADG
;
A
#
# COMPACT_ATOMS: atom_id res chain seq x y z
N MET A 1 32.69 -51.43 39.71
CA MET A 1 31.91 -51.31 38.45
C MET A 1 30.57 -50.67 38.79
N ARG A 2 30.37 -49.39 38.45
CA ARG A 2 29.06 -48.73 38.47
C ARG A 2 28.98 -47.85 37.24
N ALA A 3 28.12 -48.24 36.30
CA ALA A 3 27.90 -47.55 35.05
C ALA A 3 27.06 -46.28 35.30
N PHE A 4 27.54 -45.13 34.83
CA PHE A 4 26.74 -43.91 34.76
C PHE A 4 26.22 -43.76 33.33
N SER A 5 24.92 -43.98 33.14
CA SER A 5 24.24 -43.73 31.87
C SER A 5 24.06 -42.23 31.63
N ILE A 6 24.57 -41.77 30.48
CA ILE A 6 24.41 -40.41 29.97
C ILE A 6 23.00 -40.30 29.38
N ALA A 7 22.17 -39.40 29.91
CA ALA A 7 20.89 -39.03 29.30
C ALA A 7 20.98 -37.60 28.76
N THR A 8 21.21 -37.47 27.47
CA THR A 8 21.25 -36.18 26.76
C THR A 8 19.82 -35.76 26.43
N ILE A 9 19.32 -34.72 27.10
CA ILE A 9 17.98 -34.15 26.83
C ILE A 9 18.11 -33.18 25.66
N LEU A 10 17.56 -33.54 24.48
CA LEU A 10 17.32 -32.58 23.40
C LEU A 10 16.10 -31.72 23.76
N ALA A 11 16.32 -30.44 24.06
CA ALA A 11 15.25 -29.46 24.16
C ALA A 11 14.90 -28.94 22.75
N ALA A 12 13.73 -29.30 22.23
CA ALA A 12 13.20 -28.72 21.00
C ALA A 12 12.64 -27.32 21.30
N VAL A 13 13.33 -26.27 20.86
CA VAL A 13 12.84 -24.90 20.93
C VAL A 13 11.89 -24.67 19.75
N ALA A 14 10.58 -24.63 20.02
CA ALA A 14 9.59 -24.22 19.02
C ALA A 14 9.62 -22.70 18.85
N VAL A 15 10.15 -22.22 17.72
CA VAL A 15 10.07 -20.81 17.34
C VAL A 15 8.66 -20.52 16.84
N ALA A 16 7.82 -19.96 17.70
CA ALA A 16 6.52 -19.43 17.30
C ALA A 16 6.74 -18.16 16.45
N HIS A 17 6.56 -18.29 15.14
CA HIS A 17 6.59 -17.14 14.23
C HIS A 17 5.28 -16.36 14.45
N ALA A 18 5.36 -15.15 14.99
CA ALA A 18 4.21 -14.26 15.05
C ALA A 18 3.84 -13.87 13.61
N LEU A 19 2.78 -14.48 13.07
CA LEU A 19 2.21 -14.01 11.82
C LEU A 19 1.73 -12.56 12.05
N PRO A 20 2.05 -11.61 11.14
CA PRO A 20 1.56 -10.26 11.29
C PRO A 20 0.04 -10.29 11.29
N PHE A 21 -0.58 -9.87 12.39
CA PHE A 21 -2.02 -9.65 12.48
C PHE A 21 -2.36 -8.46 11.58
N GLN A 22 -2.67 -8.72 10.32
CA GLN A 22 -3.20 -7.71 9.41
C GLN A 22 -4.66 -7.49 9.82
N ARG A 23 -4.93 -6.35 10.48
CA ARG A 23 -6.30 -5.93 10.78
C ARG A 23 -6.97 -5.58 9.45
N ARG A 24 -7.69 -6.55 8.87
CA ARG A 24 -8.44 -6.36 7.64
C ARG A 24 -9.67 -5.51 7.95
N THR A 25 -9.79 -4.36 7.31
CA THR A 25 -10.90 -3.43 7.51
C THR A 25 -12.10 -3.87 6.67
N THR A 26 -13.31 -3.74 7.22
CA THR A 26 -14.55 -3.82 6.43
C THR A 26 -14.78 -2.46 5.78
N LEU A 27 -14.82 -2.41 4.44
CA LEU A 27 -15.07 -1.18 3.71
C LEU A 27 -16.54 -0.75 3.81
N ASP A 28 -16.75 0.55 3.95
CA ASP A 28 -18.01 1.20 3.61
C ASP A 28 -17.95 1.58 2.14
N VAL A 29 -18.75 0.90 1.32
CA VAL A 29 -18.75 1.08 -0.14
C VAL A 29 -19.11 2.52 -0.52
N ALA A 30 -20.11 3.11 0.13
CA ALA A 30 -20.54 4.47 -0.20
C ALA A 30 -19.45 5.48 0.17
N ALA A 31 -18.88 5.35 1.37
CA ALA A 31 -17.82 6.25 1.83
C ALA A 31 -16.51 6.07 1.04
N THR A 32 -16.24 4.86 0.53
CA THR A 32 -15.08 4.59 -0.36
C THR A 32 -15.28 5.25 -1.73
N LEU A 33 -16.48 5.11 -2.33
CA LEU A 33 -16.79 5.76 -3.61
C LEU A 33 -16.76 7.29 -3.52
N GLU A 34 -17.22 7.85 -2.40
CA GLU A 34 -17.12 9.29 -2.12
C GLU A 34 -15.67 9.74 -1.93
N ALA A 35 -14.86 8.93 -1.24
CA ALA A 35 -13.48 9.28 -0.93
C ALA A 35 -12.51 9.06 -2.10
N GLN A 36 -12.76 8.09 -2.97
CA GLN A 36 -11.85 7.72 -4.07
C GLN A 36 -12.52 7.75 -5.47
N PRO A 37 -13.23 8.83 -5.84
CA PRO A 37 -13.78 8.97 -7.18
C PRO A 37 -12.65 9.05 -8.20
N ARG A 38 -12.88 8.45 -9.37
CA ARG A 38 -11.94 8.57 -10.48
C ARG A 38 -11.95 10.00 -11.03
N ASP A 39 -10.76 10.57 -11.23
CA ASP A 39 -10.62 11.81 -11.99
C ASP A 39 -10.70 11.52 -13.50
N ASP A 40 -11.87 11.80 -14.09
CA ASP A 40 -12.11 11.64 -15.52
C ASP A 40 -11.55 12.82 -16.36
N THR A 41 -11.10 13.89 -15.70
CA THR A 41 -10.44 15.03 -16.37
C THR A 41 -8.93 14.85 -16.46
N ALA A 42 -8.41 13.76 -15.90
CA ALA A 42 -6.98 13.52 -15.78
C ALA A 42 -6.29 13.23 -17.12
N THR A 43 -5.18 13.94 -17.37
CA THR A 43 -4.19 13.59 -18.38
C THR A 43 -3.23 12.56 -17.79
N ARG A 44 -3.31 11.32 -18.28
CA ARG A 44 -2.47 10.19 -17.87
C ARG A 44 -1.27 10.05 -18.81
N ALA A 45 -0.08 10.32 -18.30
CA ALA A 45 1.17 10.12 -19.03
C ALA A 45 1.52 8.63 -19.15
N LEU A 46 1.21 7.85 -18.11
CA LEU A 46 1.29 6.39 -18.10
C LEU A 46 0.02 5.84 -17.47
N THR A 47 -0.45 4.70 -17.97
CA THR A 47 -1.64 4.02 -17.47
C THR A 47 -1.31 2.57 -17.12
N ALA A 48 -1.81 2.09 -15.98
CA ALA A 48 -1.63 0.73 -15.48
C ALA A 48 -0.16 0.25 -15.50
N THR A 49 0.77 1.18 -15.23
CA THR A 49 2.20 0.87 -15.23
C THR A 49 2.63 0.27 -13.90
N THR A 50 3.72 -0.48 -13.92
CA THR A 50 4.33 -1.08 -12.73
C THR A 50 5.50 -0.23 -12.27
N ILE A 51 5.56 0.08 -10.97
CA ILE A 51 6.72 0.74 -10.34
C ILE A 51 7.55 -0.33 -9.64
N LYS A 52 8.85 -0.43 -9.98
CA LYS A 52 9.77 -1.44 -9.44
C LYS A 52 10.88 -0.82 -8.62
N THR A 53 11.21 -1.47 -7.52
CA THR A 53 12.45 -1.22 -6.77
C THR A 53 13.67 -1.66 -7.58
N SER A 54 14.86 -1.16 -7.23
CA SER A 54 16.13 -1.62 -7.82
C SER A 54 16.39 -3.12 -7.61
N SER A 55 15.79 -3.71 -6.56
CA SER A 55 15.85 -5.15 -6.27
C SER A 55 14.86 -6.00 -7.07
N GLY A 56 14.01 -5.38 -7.91
CA GLY A 56 13.05 -6.08 -8.76
C GLY A 56 11.65 -6.29 -8.15
N LYS A 57 11.43 -5.91 -6.89
CA LYS A 57 10.09 -5.94 -6.25
C LYS A 57 9.17 -4.85 -6.78
N CYS A 58 7.88 -5.10 -6.79
CA CYS A 58 6.84 -4.19 -7.27
C CYS A 58 6.21 -3.40 -6.13
N LEU A 59 5.94 -2.12 -6.37
CA LEU A 59 5.14 -1.27 -5.48
C LEU A 59 3.70 -1.80 -5.46
N SER A 60 3.16 -2.05 -4.27
CA SER A 60 1.89 -2.75 -4.10
C SER A 60 1.07 -2.21 -2.92
N VAL A 61 -0.24 -2.41 -2.97
CA VAL A 61 -1.17 -2.07 -1.88
C VAL A 61 -2.11 -3.23 -1.55
N ASP A 62 -2.64 -3.25 -0.32
CA ASP A 62 -3.80 -4.06 0.05
C ASP A 62 -4.99 -3.11 0.27
N PRO A 63 -6.05 -3.16 -0.56
CA PRO A 63 -7.21 -2.26 -0.43
C PRO A 63 -7.93 -2.34 0.93
N LEU A 64 -7.67 -3.37 1.73
CA LEU A 64 -8.30 -3.58 3.04
C LEU A 64 -7.38 -3.27 4.23
N SER A 65 -6.23 -2.65 3.95
CA SER A 65 -5.23 -2.29 4.98
C SER A 65 -5.33 -0.83 5.46
N GLY A 66 -6.22 -0.04 4.85
CA GLY A 66 -6.55 1.32 5.26
C GLY A 66 -7.70 1.41 6.28
N ASP A 67 -8.26 2.61 6.41
CA ASP A 67 -9.52 2.86 7.11
C ASP A 67 -10.73 2.40 6.30
N PHE A 68 -11.94 2.59 6.85
CA PHE A 68 -13.19 2.10 6.24
C PHE A 68 -13.54 2.76 4.89
N ARG A 69 -12.79 3.80 4.48
CA ARG A 69 -12.91 4.52 3.20
C ARG A 69 -11.67 4.33 2.32
N GLU A 70 -10.85 3.33 2.65
CA GLU A 70 -9.60 2.98 1.95
C GLU A 70 -8.49 4.05 2.05
N ASN A 71 -8.66 5.06 2.90
CA ASN A 71 -7.62 6.02 3.22
C ASN A 71 -6.59 5.41 4.18
N LEU A 72 -5.40 6.01 4.24
CA LEU A 72 -4.30 5.53 5.09
C LEU A 72 -3.83 4.12 4.74
N THR A 73 -4.12 3.64 3.53
CA THR A 73 -3.69 2.34 3.00
C THR A 73 -2.17 2.32 2.82
N PRO A 74 -1.40 1.49 3.55
CA PRO A 74 0.05 1.47 3.40
C PRO A 74 0.51 0.97 2.05
N VAL A 75 1.53 1.64 1.51
CA VAL A 75 2.20 1.19 0.29
C VAL A 75 3.36 0.28 0.66
N THR A 76 3.44 -0.88 0.02
CA THR A 76 4.43 -1.91 0.33
C THR A 76 5.18 -2.35 -0.92
N PHE A 77 6.13 -3.26 -0.73
CA PHE A 77 6.81 -3.94 -1.84
C PHE A 77 6.48 -5.42 -1.79
N ALA A 78 6.05 -5.96 -2.92
CA ALA A 78 5.74 -7.38 -3.10
C ALA A 78 6.50 -7.95 -4.30
N ASP A 79 6.54 -9.27 -4.43
CA ASP A 79 7.01 -9.87 -5.68
C ASP A 79 6.03 -9.53 -6.80
N CYS A 80 6.58 -9.27 -7.98
CA CYS A 80 5.77 -8.81 -9.11
C CYS A 80 4.92 -9.96 -9.66
N ASP A 81 3.59 -9.80 -9.66
CA ASP A 81 2.63 -10.79 -10.16
C ASP A 81 1.69 -10.21 -11.23
N GLY A 82 1.79 -8.90 -11.50
CA GLY A 82 1.00 -8.21 -12.53
C GLY A 82 -0.44 -7.92 -12.11
N SER A 83 -0.79 -8.16 -10.85
CA SER A 83 -2.12 -7.88 -10.31
C SER A 83 -2.47 -6.38 -10.37
N ALA A 84 -3.77 -6.08 -10.29
CA ALA A 84 -4.27 -4.70 -10.25
C ALA A 84 -3.71 -3.90 -9.06
N ASN A 85 -3.43 -4.55 -7.92
CA ASN A 85 -2.85 -3.88 -6.77
C ASN A 85 -1.34 -3.56 -6.91
N GLN A 86 -0.75 -3.80 -8.09
CA GLN A 86 0.62 -3.42 -8.46
C GLN A 86 0.66 -2.43 -9.65
N GLN A 87 -0.50 -1.92 -10.06
CA GLN A 87 -0.65 -1.05 -11.22
C GLN A 87 -0.96 0.39 -10.80
N TRP A 88 -0.32 1.31 -11.50
CA TRP A 88 -0.30 2.73 -11.16
C TRP A 88 -0.52 3.58 -12.41
N ASP A 89 -1.30 4.64 -12.28
CA ASP A 89 -1.40 5.69 -13.28
C ASP A 89 -0.49 6.85 -12.88
N VAL A 90 0.15 7.47 -13.87
CA VAL A 90 0.96 8.69 -13.69
C VAL A 90 0.20 9.84 -14.32
N ILE A 91 -0.39 10.69 -13.47
CA ILE A 91 -1.25 11.80 -13.88
C ILE A 91 -0.45 13.10 -13.81
N THR A 92 -0.39 13.85 -14.91
CA THR A 92 0.38 15.10 -15.02
C THR A 92 -0.50 16.35 -15.11
N ALA A 93 -1.81 16.18 -15.31
CA ALA A 93 -2.81 17.24 -15.23
C ALA A 93 -4.17 16.65 -14.88
N GLY A 94 -5.08 17.43 -14.29
CA GLY A 94 -6.45 17.02 -13.96
C GLY A 94 -7.03 17.86 -12.83
N LYS A 95 -8.25 17.54 -12.40
CA LYS A 95 -8.91 18.18 -11.26
C LYS A 95 -8.03 18.16 -10.00
N HIS A 96 -7.34 17.04 -9.77
CA HIS A 96 -6.50 16.84 -8.57
C HIS A 96 -4.99 16.97 -8.82
N GLN A 97 -4.58 17.26 -10.06
CA GLN A 97 -3.21 17.63 -10.41
C GLN A 97 -3.23 18.89 -11.26
N ASN A 98 -3.15 20.04 -10.60
CA ASN A 98 -3.17 21.36 -11.21
C ASN A 98 -1.82 22.10 -11.09
N THR A 99 -0.76 21.42 -10.66
CA THR A 99 0.57 22.02 -10.50
C THR A 99 1.50 21.61 -11.65
N PRO A 100 1.93 22.56 -12.51
CA PRO A 100 2.83 22.26 -13.61
C PRO A 100 4.13 21.61 -13.17
N GLY A 101 4.62 20.64 -13.95
CA GLY A 101 5.88 19.94 -13.69
C GLY A 101 5.82 18.90 -12.57
N GLN A 102 4.65 18.65 -11.97
CA GLN A 102 4.44 17.60 -10.99
C GLN A 102 3.55 16.48 -11.55
N ALA A 103 3.59 15.33 -10.90
CA ALA A 103 2.73 14.20 -11.23
C ALA A 103 2.14 13.58 -9.96
N ASN A 104 0.87 13.20 -10.03
CA ASN A 104 0.26 12.34 -9.04
C ASN A 104 0.45 10.89 -9.49
N ILE A 105 0.86 10.04 -8.55
CA ILE A 105 0.92 8.59 -8.74
C ILE A 105 -0.33 7.99 -8.11
N VAL A 106 -1.15 7.35 -8.92
CA VAL A 106 -2.51 6.95 -8.53
C VAL A 106 -2.66 5.45 -8.68
N SER A 107 -3.18 4.79 -7.64
CA SER A 107 -3.52 3.37 -7.69
C SER A 107 -4.63 3.14 -8.71
N THR A 108 -4.43 2.25 -9.68
CA THR A 108 -5.51 1.92 -10.64
C THR A 108 -6.61 1.08 -10.01
N LEU A 109 -6.29 0.37 -8.92
CA LEU A 109 -7.24 -0.44 -8.17
C LEU A 109 -8.21 0.43 -7.36
N THR A 110 -7.71 1.50 -6.75
CA THR A 110 -8.45 2.25 -5.73
C THR A 110 -8.74 3.70 -6.12
N ASN A 111 -8.13 4.22 -7.18
CA ASN A 111 -8.10 5.65 -7.55
C ASN A 111 -7.46 6.59 -6.53
N ALA A 112 -6.90 6.06 -5.43
CA ALA A 112 -6.25 6.85 -4.41
C ALA A 112 -4.82 7.25 -4.82
N CYS A 113 -4.37 8.43 -4.36
CA CYS A 113 -3.06 8.98 -4.65
C CYS A 113 -2.02 8.54 -3.61
N LEU A 114 -0.77 8.34 -4.05
CA LEU A 114 0.38 8.35 -3.14
C LEU A 114 0.40 9.68 -2.39
N ASN A 115 0.41 9.61 -1.06
CA ASN A 115 0.37 10.76 -0.19
C ASN A 115 1.55 10.75 0.79
N PHE A 116 2.24 11.88 0.85
CA PHE A 116 3.28 12.16 1.84
C PHE A 116 2.71 13.15 2.84
N ASP A 117 2.39 12.70 4.06
CA ASP A 117 1.87 13.58 5.10
C ASP A 117 3.02 14.39 5.73
N PRO A 118 3.13 15.71 5.48
CA PRO A 118 4.25 16.53 5.96
C PRO A 118 4.22 16.72 7.48
N ARG A 119 3.13 16.33 8.16
CA ARG A 119 3.03 16.33 9.63
C ARG A 119 3.74 15.12 10.25
N ARG A 120 4.13 14.13 9.44
CA ARG A 120 4.90 12.96 9.89
C ARG A 120 6.40 13.24 9.81
N ALA A 121 7.17 12.54 10.64
CA ALA A 121 8.62 12.59 10.56
C ALA A 121 9.14 12.13 9.19
N ALA A 122 10.27 12.68 8.76
CA ALA A 122 10.95 12.23 7.55
C ALA A 122 11.27 10.73 7.62
N GLY A 123 11.14 10.03 6.49
CA GLY A 123 11.30 8.58 6.42
C GLY A 123 10.09 7.77 6.92
N ASN A 124 8.98 8.42 7.27
CA ASN A 124 7.74 7.69 7.57
C ASN A 124 7.13 7.07 6.30
N GLN A 125 6.26 6.09 6.53
CA GLN A 125 5.57 5.29 5.52
C GLN A 125 4.73 6.16 4.56
N VAL A 126 4.89 5.93 3.27
CA VAL A 126 4.00 6.46 2.23
C VAL A 126 2.68 5.68 2.26
N LEU A 127 1.56 6.40 2.19
CA LEU A 127 0.22 5.84 2.24
C LEU A 127 -0.55 6.24 0.98
N LEU A 128 -1.63 5.52 0.69
CA LEU A 128 -2.67 6.03 -0.19
C LEU A 128 -3.67 6.89 0.57
N PHE A 129 -4.13 7.92 -0.11
CA PHE A 129 -5.15 8.81 0.36
C PHE A 129 -5.96 9.39 -0.82
N SER A 130 -7.18 9.85 -0.56
CA SER A 130 -7.99 10.62 -1.52
C SER A 130 -7.16 11.72 -2.18
N CYS A 131 -7.25 11.84 -3.51
CA CYS A 131 -6.35 12.70 -4.28
C CYS A 131 -6.52 14.20 -3.99
N GLY A 132 -7.73 14.65 -3.65
CA GLY A 132 -8.03 16.02 -3.20
C GLY A 132 -7.98 16.26 -1.69
N GLY A 133 -7.57 15.27 -0.89
CA GLY A 133 -7.55 15.39 0.57
C GLY A 133 -8.75 14.74 1.26
N ARG A 134 -8.89 14.92 2.58
CA ARG A 134 -9.72 14.08 3.48
C ARG A 134 -11.22 14.20 3.16
N ALA A 135 -11.65 13.39 2.19
CA ALA A 135 -12.99 13.25 1.60
C ALA A 135 -13.35 14.19 0.43
N ASP A 136 -12.38 14.78 -0.28
CA ASP A 136 -12.68 15.64 -1.46
C ASP A 136 -12.55 14.94 -2.81
N GLY A 137 -12.23 13.63 -2.78
CA GLY A 137 -11.86 12.84 -3.95
C GLY A 137 -10.57 13.30 -4.57
#